data_AF-A0A4S3LSD5-F1
#
_entry.id   AF-A0A4S3LSD5-F1
#
_cell.length_a   1.000
_cell.length_b   1.000
_cell.length_c   1.000
_cell.angle_alpha   90.00
_cell.angle_beta   90.00
_cell.angle_gamma   90.00
#
_symmetry.space_group_name_H-M   'P 1'
#
loop_
_entity.id
_entity.type
_entity.pdbx_description
1 polymer ?
#
loop_
_entity_poly.entity_id
_entity_poly.type
_entity_poly.pdbx_seq_one_letter_code
_entity_poly.pdbx_strand_id
1 'polypeptide(L)'
;MANWGIQTWDANGNPNNTGIVQVLVVATVYLSAGQVSGTYSYTVPTGFKVAAIQSPITGDAYSGSRRKVTGSGGTITISDASGDYSAGTYTADECWLIIYLVKA
;
A
#
# COMPACT_ATOMS: atom_id res chain seq x y z
N MET A 1 1.50 -18.39 -32.58
CA MET A 1 1.96 -17.49 -31.51
C MET A 1 0.73 -16.97 -30.80
N ALA A 2 0.56 -17.26 -29.50
CA ALA A 2 -0.58 -16.73 -28.75
C ALA A 2 -0.36 -15.23 -28.51
N ASN A 3 -1.30 -14.42 -28.98
CA ASN A 3 -1.19 -12.95 -28.99
C ASN A 3 -1.55 -12.32 -27.62
N TRP A 4 -1.86 -13.14 -26.60
CA TRP A 4 -2.30 -12.72 -25.26
C TRP A 4 -1.85 -13.75 -24.20
N GLY A 5 -1.49 -13.28 -23.00
CA GLY A 5 -1.20 -14.12 -21.83
C GLY A 5 -2.46 -14.75 -21.21
N ILE A 6 -2.33 -15.35 -20.02
CA ILE A 6 -3.49 -15.88 -19.27
C ILE A 6 -4.32 -14.71 -18.72
N GLN A 7 -5.60 -14.65 -19.10
CA GLN A 7 -6.61 -13.80 -18.46
C GLN A 7 -7.60 -14.68 -17.71
N THR A 8 -8.04 -14.24 -16.53
CA THR A 8 -9.11 -14.88 -15.77
C THR A 8 -10.25 -13.88 -15.57
N TRP A 9 -11.48 -14.38 -15.50
CA TRP A 9 -12.69 -13.58 -15.37
C TRP A 9 -13.48 -14.00 -14.14
N ASP A 10 -14.21 -13.06 -13.54
CA ASP A 10 -15.19 -13.37 -12.50
C ASP A 10 -16.49 -13.96 -13.11
N ALA A 11 -17.44 -14.33 -12.26
CA ALA A 11 -18.73 -14.89 -12.68
C ALA A 11 -19.59 -13.92 -13.51
N ASN A 12 -19.25 -12.63 -13.52
CA ASN A 12 -19.93 -11.58 -14.29
C ASN A 12 -19.19 -11.25 -15.59
N GLY A 13 -18.12 -11.98 -15.93
CA GLY A 13 -17.33 -11.78 -17.14
C GLY A 13 -16.32 -10.63 -17.05
N ASN A 14 -16.07 -10.07 -15.86
CA ASN A 14 -15.07 -9.02 -15.70
C ASN A 14 -13.68 -9.63 -15.55
N PRO A 15 -12.65 -9.11 -16.24
CA PRO A 15 -11.26 -9.51 -16.01
C PRO A 15 -10.90 -9.31 -14.54
N ASN A 16 -10.46 -10.37 -13.86
CA ASN A 16 -10.11 -10.35 -12.44
C ASN A 16 -8.62 -10.59 -12.18
N ASN A 17 -7.83 -10.82 -13.23
CA ASN A 17 -6.37 -10.87 -13.16
C ASN A 17 -5.77 -10.05 -14.29
N THR A 18 -5.31 -8.84 -13.96
CA THR A 18 -4.73 -7.90 -14.93
C THR A 18 -3.22 -8.04 -15.08
N GLY A 19 -2.56 -8.88 -14.29
CA GLY A 19 -1.10 -9.08 -14.26
C GLY A 19 -0.31 -7.87 -13.73
N ILE A 20 -0.64 -6.66 -14.19
CA ILE A 20 -0.07 -5.38 -13.79
C ILE A 20 -1.23 -4.47 -13.39
N VAL A 21 -1.18 -3.92 -12.18
CA VAL A 21 -2.12 -2.90 -11.72
C VAL A 21 -1.50 -1.54 -12.01
N GLN A 22 -2.18 -0.74 -12.84
CA GLN A 22 -1.79 0.65 -13.03
C GLN A 22 -2.16 1.43 -11.76
N VAL A 23 -1.16 2.08 -11.18
CA VAL A 23 -1.32 2.93 -10.00
C VAL A 23 -0.86 4.33 -10.33
N LEU A 24 -1.63 5.33 -9.88
CA LEU A 24 -1.18 6.72 -9.91
C LEU A 24 -0.58 7.07 -8.55
N VAL A 25 0.72 7.33 -8.52
CA VAL A 25 1.41 7.77 -7.29
C VAL A 25 0.94 9.18 -6.94
N VAL A 26 0.47 9.34 -5.70
CA VAL A 26 -0.01 10.60 -5.14
C VAL A 26 1.12 11.33 -4.41
N ALA A 27 1.89 10.59 -3.62
CA ALA A 27 2.96 11.13 -2.82
C ALA A 27 3.96 10.05 -2.42
N THR A 28 5.15 10.49 -2.03
CA THR A 28 6.12 9.69 -1.29
C THR A 28 6.37 10.35 0.06
N VAL A 29 6.42 9.53 1.12
CA VAL A 29 6.60 10.01 2.48
C VAL A 29 7.74 9.22 3.12
N TYR A 30 8.70 9.93 3.69
CA TYR A 30 9.76 9.29 4.47
C TYR A 30 9.22 8.93 5.87
N LEU A 31 9.50 7.71 6.31
CA LEU A 31 9.22 7.25 7.67
C LEU A 31 10.52 6.81 8.33
N SER A 32 10.80 7.36 9.52
CA SER A 32 11.97 6.98 10.31
C SER A 32 11.84 5.55 10.85
N ALA A 33 12.99 4.94 11.15
CA ALA A 33 13.02 3.67 11.89
C ALA A 33 12.27 3.80 13.22
N GLY A 34 11.47 2.79 13.56
CA GLY A 34 10.62 2.75 14.75
C GLY A 34 9.36 3.61 14.68
N GLN A 35 9.12 4.37 13.60
CA GLN A 35 7.90 5.18 13.49
C GLN A 35 6.68 4.27 13.33
N VAL A 36 5.76 4.33 14.29
CA VAL A 36 4.52 3.54 14.34
C VAL A 36 3.26 4.39 14.35
N SER A 37 3.36 5.70 14.19
CA SER A 37 2.22 6.61 14.12
C SER A 37 2.40 7.64 13.02
N GLY A 38 1.29 8.10 12.47
CA GLY A 38 1.27 9.09 11.40
C GLY A 38 -0.08 9.16 10.70
N THR A 39 -0.40 10.30 10.12
CA THR A 39 -1.61 10.47 9.30
C THR A 39 -1.30 11.43 8.16
N TYR A 40 -1.68 11.04 6.95
CA TYR A 40 -1.45 11.81 5.73
C TYR A 40 -2.74 11.85 4.92
N SER A 41 -3.20 13.05 4.59
CA SER A 41 -4.48 13.26 3.90
C SER A 41 -4.27 13.94 2.55
N TYR A 42 -5.01 13.47 1.55
CA TYR A 42 -4.95 13.92 0.18
C TYR A 42 -6.37 14.09 -0.37
N THR A 43 -6.55 15.07 -1.25
CA THR A 43 -7.77 15.17 -2.04
C THR A 43 -7.75 14.09 -3.11
N VAL A 44 -8.76 13.23 -3.13
CA VAL A 44 -8.90 12.15 -4.13
C VAL A 44 -10.19 12.30 -4.93
N PRO A 45 -10.19 11.93 -6.23
CA PRO A 45 -11.42 11.92 -7.02
C PRO A 45 -12.48 11.00 -6.43
N THR A 46 -13.75 11.28 -6.74
CA THR A 46 -14.87 10.42 -6.31
C THR A 46 -14.71 8.99 -6.85
N GLY A 47 -14.94 7.99 -5.98
CA GLY A 47 -14.78 6.57 -6.33
C GLY A 47 -13.35 6.04 -6.21
N PHE A 48 -12.42 6.84 -5.68
CA PHE A 48 -11.05 6.42 -5.39
C PHE A 48 -10.73 6.54 -3.91
N LYS A 49 -9.72 5.78 -3.48
CA LYS A 49 -9.07 5.91 -2.17
C LYS A 49 -7.56 5.84 -2.33
N VAL A 50 -6.84 6.28 -1.31
CA VAL A 50 -5.40 6.07 -1.20
C VAL A 50 -5.11 4.67 -0.65
N ALA A 51 -4.07 4.06 -1.18
CA ALA A 51 -3.39 2.90 -0.63
C ALA A 51 -1.89 3.19 -0.58
N ALA A 52 -1.13 2.34 0.11
CA ALA A 52 0.30 2.55 0.25
C ALA A 52 1.08 1.24 0.21
N ILE A 53 2.31 1.32 -0.30
CA ILE A 53 3.31 0.27 -0.20
C ILE A 53 4.58 0.82 0.45
N GLN A 54 5.23 0.00 1.25
CA GLN A 54 6.50 0.32 1.88
C GLN A 54 7.67 -0.07 0.98
N SER A 55 8.61 0.85 0.76
CA SER A 55 9.91 0.62 0.14
C SER A 55 11.00 0.86 1.20
N PRO A 56 11.54 -0.21 1.84
CA PRO A 56 12.58 -0.10 2.86
C PRO A 56 13.85 0.56 2.31
N ILE A 57 14.51 1.39 3.12
CA ILE A 57 15.78 2.04 2.77
C ILE A 57 16.97 1.14 3.13
N THR A 58 16.88 0.41 4.24
CA THR A 58 17.88 -0.59 4.67
C THR A 58 17.29 -1.99 4.55
N GLY A 59 18.00 -2.91 3.91
CA GLY A 59 17.51 -4.27 3.63
C GLY A 59 17.63 -5.26 4.79
N ASP A 60 18.28 -4.87 5.89
CA ASP A 60 18.78 -5.75 6.94
C ASP A 60 18.52 -5.26 8.38
N ALA A 61 17.91 -4.09 8.55
CA ALA A 61 17.50 -3.63 9.88
C ALA A 61 16.31 -4.47 10.37
N TYR A 62 16.54 -5.32 11.37
CA TYR A 62 15.49 -6.11 12.00
C TYR A 62 14.75 -5.23 13.02
N SER A 63 13.74 -4.46 12.60
CA SER A 63 12.87 -3.77 13.56
C SER A 63 12.02 -4.80 14.33
N GLY A 64 12.18 -4.84 15.66
CA GLY A 64 11.27 -5.58 16.54
C GLY A 64 9.86 -4.97 16.62
N SER A 65 9.67 -3.75 16.12
CA SER A 65 8.39 -3.05 16.07
C SER A 65 7.73 -3.18 14.69
N ARG A 66 6.40 -3.08 14.66
CA ARG A 66 5.59 -3.16 13.44
C ARG A 66 4.60 -2.00 13.37
N ARG A 67 4.26 -1.61 12.13
CA ARG A 67 3.29 -0.56 11.83
C ARG A 67 2.20 -1.09 10.92
N LYS A 68 0.95 -0.75 11.20
CA LYS A 68 -0.20 -0.95 10.30
C LYS A 68 -0.38 0.30 9.48
N VAL A 69 -0.41 0.15 8.16
CA VAL A 69 -0.75 1.24 7.24
C VAL A 69 -2.12 0.96 6.66
N THR A 70 -3.07 1.85 6.92
CA THR A 70 -4.46 1.72 6.45
C THR A 70 -4.81 2.92 5.59
N GLY A 71 -5.38 2.67 4.41
CA GLY A 71 -5.93 3.70 3.55
C GLY A 71 -7.46 3.71 3.60
N SER A 72 -8.04 4.87 3.87
CA SER A 72 -9.49 5.10 3.86
C SER A 72 -9.82 6.45 3.26
N GLY A 73 -10.63 6.46 2.19
CA GLY A 73 -10.86 7.66 1.38
C GLY A 73 -9.54 8.28 0.95
N GLY A 74 -9.35 9.57 1.20
CA GLY A 74 -8.09 10.28 0.92
C GLY A 74 -7.02 10.18 2.01
N THR A 75 -7.21 9.38 3.06
CA THR A 75 -6.33 9.39 4.25
C THR A 75 -5.59 8.07 4.42
N ILE A 76 -4.27 8.17 4.61
CA ILE A 76 -3.41 7.11 5.13
C ILE A 76 -3.24 7.31 6.65
N THR A 77 -3.48 6.25 7.42
CA THR A 77 -3.21 6.19 8.85
C THR A 77 -2.16 5.13 9.14
N ILE A 78 -1.17 5.50 9.96
CA ILE A 78 -0.16 4.61 10.52
C ILE A 78 -0.45 4.42 12.00
N SER A 79 -0.47 3.18 12.46
CA SER A 79 -0.68 2.82 13.87
C SER A 79 0.25 1.69 14.30
N ASP A 80 0.50 1.59 15.60
CA ASP A 80 1.26 0.49 16.19
C ASP A 80 0.55 -0.83 15.92
N ALA A 81 1.31 -1.80 15.46
CA ALA A 81 0.83 -3.11 15.06
C ALA A 81 1.77 -4.21 15.55
N SER A 82 2.41 -3.98 16.69
CA SER A 82 3.29 -4.96 17.34
C SER A 82 2.56 -6.29 17.50
N GLY A 83 3.14 -7.36 16.93
CA GLY A 83 2.54 -8.70 16.92
C GLY A 83 1.48 -8.97 15.85
N ASP A 84 1.08 -7.98 15.04
CA ASP A 84 0.18 -8.19 13.89
C ASP A 84 0.98 -8.60 12.65
N TYR A 85 0.54 -9.66 11.96
CA TYR A 85 1.12 -10.15 10.70
C TYR A 85 0.10 -10.19 9.56
N SER A 86 -1.08 -9.60 9.76
CA SER A 86 -2.12 -9.49 8.74
C SER A 86 -1.79 -8.43 7.69
N ALA A 87 -2.56 -8.40 6.60
CA ALA A 87 -2.36 -7.50 5.48
C ALA A 87 -2.25 -6.02 5.88
N GLY A 88 -1.41 -5.26 5.17
CA GLY A 88 -1.14 -3.85 5.47
C GLY A 88 -0.21 -3.61 6.66
N THR A 89 0.36 -4.66 7.25
CA THR A 89 1.33 -4.56 8.34
C THR A 89 2.74 -4.71 7.80
N TYR A 90 3.63 -3.81 8.21
CA TYR A 90 5.03 -3.77 7.80
C TYR A 90 5.94 -3.72 9.02
N THR A 91 7.19 -4.16 8.86
CA THR A 91 8.25 -3.86 9.84
C THR A 91 8.42 -2.35 9.93
N ALA A 92 8.63 -1.84 11.14
CA ALA A 92 8.83 -0.41 11.37
C ALA A 92 10.26 0.05 10.99
N ASP A 93 10.79 -0.41 9.87
CA ASP A 93 12.10 -0.02 9.37
C ASP A 93 12.06 1.38 8.74
N GLU A 94 13.23 2.00 8.62
CA GLU A 94 13.38 3.22 7.84
C GLU A 94 12.95 2.96 6.38
N CYS A 95 12.04 3.76 5.86
CA CYS A 95 11.47 3.50 4.55
C CYS A 95 10.89 4.74 3.87
N TRP A 96 10.67 4.61 2.56
CA TRP A 96 9.73 5.44 1.82
C TRP A 96 8.38 4.74 1.74
N LEU A 97 7.34 5.42 2.18
CA LEU A 97 5.96 5.04 1.93
C LEU A 97 5.52 5.65 0.60
N ILE A 98 5.20 4.79 -0.37
CA ILE A 98 4.68 5.21 -1.68
C ILE A 98 3.17 5.13 -1.62
N ILE A 99 2.52 6.29 -1.70
CA ILE A 99 1.07 6.42 -1.59
C ILE A 99 0.51 6.59 -3.00
N TYR A 100 -0.51 5.81 -3.33
CA TYR A 100 -1.09 5.75 -4.67
C TYR A 100 -2.61 5.62 -4.64
N LEU A 101 -3.26 6.00 -5.75
CA LEU A 101 -4.69 5.87 -5.92
C LEU A 101 -5.07 4.44 -6.33
N VAL A 102 -6.15 3.96 -5.71
CA VAL A 102 -6.87 2.75 -6.13
C VAL A 102 -8.36 3.04 -6.20
N LYS A 103 -9.08 2.30 -7.02
CA LYS A 103 -10.56 2.34 -7.02
C LYS A 103 -11.07 1.86 -5.65
N ALA A 104 -12.05 2.58 -5.10
CA ALA A 104 -12.54 2.38 -3.74
C ALA A 104 -13.21 1.02 -3.53
#